data_AF-A0A3M6W433-F1
#
_entry.id   AF-A0A3M6W433-F1
#
_cell.length_a   1.000
_cell.length_b   1.000
_cell.length_c   1.000
_cell.angle_alpha   90.00
_cell.angle_beta   90.00
_cell.angle_gamma   90.00
#
_symmetry.space_group_name_H-M   'P 1'
#
loop_
_entity.id
_entity.type
_entity.pdbx_description
1 polymer ?
#
loop_
_entity_poly.entity_id
_entity_poly.type
_entity_poly.pdbx_seq_one_letter_code
_entity_poly.pdbx_strand_id
1 'polypeptide(L)'
;MATAVVFFQSWTTCRKLDPRAAVVEQLAAAADGKAYKKMRQMHVDDYQALFNRTSLDLGVSTSAQRNMTTDARLTNLTSAFDPEIVATYFDFGRYLLIATSRLGALPPNLQGIWNSDFDPQWGSKYTININLEMNYWPSLITNLIELTTPLQELIHCMHTNGTEVALRPSGLLGSAGWLSSFLTSNFMTEGPNAWKVTNPSISPEHAYYLPNSTVQEAITMGPTIDNSIIWELAGIVLDAAAELKEEDGEFVENVQELRFQLPPLRVSYFGGIQEWIEDYQEAEPGHRHFSQLRPLPRLTNHTLEHHNLLRRLDNGGGDTGWSRAWSISLAARLLMPQQVHESVQFLLTNLTYPTSFLDVLPPAPFQIDGNFGGTAGIAVALLQSHEFFDGDWQGA
;
A
#
# COMPACT_ATOMS: atom_id res chain seq x y z
N MET A 1 18.57 41.91 15.26
CA MET A 1 19.02 41.07 14.14
C MET A 1 18.21 41.43 12.91
N ALA A 2 18.83 41.57 11.74
CA ALA A 2 18.09 41.68 10.49
C ALA A 2 17.53 40.29 10.12
N THR A 3 16.27 40.23 9.71
CA THR A 3 15.63 39.00 9.25
C THR A 3 15.72 38.93 7.73
N ALA A 4 16.24 37.83 7.19
CA ALA A 4 16.15 37.50 5.78
C ALA A 4 15.09 36.40 5.58
N VAL A 5 14.25 36.54 4.55
CA VAL A 5 13.29 35.51 4.14
C VAL A 5 13.68 35.07 2.73
N VAL A 6 13.78 33.77 2.52
CA VAL A 6 14.14 33.17 1.23
C VAL A 6 12.94 32.41 0.68
N PHE A 7 12.61 32.67 -0.58
CA PHE A 7 11.55 31.97 -1.31
C PHE A 7 12.17 31.10 -2.41
N PHE A 8 11.71 29.87 -2.52
CA PHE A 8 12.11 28.94 -3.57
C PHE A 8 10.86 28.56 -4.38
N GLN A 9 10.98 28.55 -5.70
CA GLN A 9 9.92 28.08 -6.59
C GLN A 9 10.53 27.36 -7.80
N SER A 10 9.86 26.30 -8.25
CA SER A 10 10.25 25.54 -9.43
C SER A 10 9.02 25.10 -10.24
N TRP A 11 9.20 25.00 -11.54
CA TRP A 11 8.24 24.41 -12.46
C TRP A 11 9.00 23.63 -13.53
N THR A 12 8.31 22.66 -14.14
CA THR A 12 8.78 21.94 -15.33
C THR A 12 7.79 22.14 -16.47
N THR A 13 8.22 21.80 -17.68
CA THR A 13 7.37 21.86 -18.88
C THR A 13 6.17 20.92 -18.82
N CYS A 14 6.20 19.93 -17.92
CA CYS A 14 5.06 19.05 -17.64
C CYS A 14 3.84 19.82 -17.09
N ARG A 15 4.06 20.91 -16.33
CA ARG A 15 2.97 21.69 -15.70
C ARG A 15 2.83 23.11 -16.26
N LYS A 16 3.89 23.68 -16.83
CA LYS A 16 3.91 25.06 -17.34
C LYS A 16 4.60 25.11 -18.69
N LEU A 17 3.93 25.65 -19.72
CA LEU A 17 4.53 25.79 -21.06
C LEU A 17 5.82 26.62 -21.03
N ASP A 18 5.84 27.69 -20.24
CA ASP A 18 7.04 28.47 -19.91
C ASP A 18 7.29 28.44 -18.39
N PRO A 19 8.11 27.48 -17.89
CA PRO A 19 8.41 27.37 -16.47
C PRO A 19 9.13 28.59 -15.90
N ARG A 20 9.99 29.23 -16.69
CA ARG A 20 10.79 30.38 -16.22
C ARG A 20 9.89 31.58 -15.98
N ALA A 21 9.02 31.90 -16.92
CA ALA A 21 8.06 33.00 -16.75
C ALA A 21 7.18 32.78 -15.51
N ALA A 22 6.65 31.56 -15.34
CA ALA A 22 5.82 31.20 -14.20
C ALA A 22 6.55 31.35 -12.85
N VAL A 23 7.82 30.91 -12.76
CA VAL A 23 8.64 31.07 -11.54
C VAL A 23 8.86 32.55 -11.22
N VAL A 24 9.27 33.36 -12.20
CA VAL A 24 9.56 34.78 -11.99
C VAL A 24 8.32 35.55 -11.54
N GLU A 25 7.17 35.28 -12.18
CA GLU A 25 5.89 35.90 -11.82
C GLU A 25 5.50 35.59 -10.37
N GLN A 26 5.57 34.32 -9.96
CA GLN A 26 5.18 33.89 -8.62
C GLN A 26 6.13 34.41 -7.54
N LEU A 27 7.44 34.44 -7.80
CA LEU A 27 8.42 35.00 -6.87
C LEU A 27 8.26 36.52 -6.73
N ALA A 28 7.96 37.24 -7.81
CA ALA A 28 7.67 38.67 -7.77
C ALA A 28 6.42 38.97 -6.91
N ALA A 29 5.37 38.16 -7.05
CA ALA A 29 4.17 38.26 -6.21
C ALA A 29 4.46 37.98 -4.73
N ALA A 30 5.37 37.04 -4.42
CA ALA A 30 5.76 36.69 -3.06
C ALA A 30 6.67 37.74 -2.37
N ALA A 31 7.37 38.56 -3.16
CA ALA A 31 8.34 39.56 -2.66
C ALA A 31 7.70 40.83 -2.07
N ASP A 32 6.38 41.02 -2.17
CA ASP A 32 5.67 42.14 -1.53
C ASP A 32 5.79 42.03 0.01
N GLY A 33 6.33 43.07 0.65
CA GLY A 33 6.94 43.05 2.00
C GLY A 33 6.01 42.73 3.18
N LYS A 34 4.74 42.40 2.94
CA LYS A 34 3.76 41.91 3.93
C LYS A 34 3.48 40.41 3.81
N ALA A 35 4.12 39.71 2.87
CA ALA A 35 3.70 38.39 2.45
C ALA A 35 4.08 37.25 3.42
N TYR A 36 5.28 37.22 4.02
CA TYR A 36 5.71 36.03 4.78
C TYR A 36 4.79 35.64 5.94
N LYS A 37 4.41 36.60 6.81
CA LYS A 37 3.54 36.30 7.96
C LYS A 37 2.17 35.76 7.50
N LYS A 38 1.62 36.37 6.45
CA LYS A 38 0.35 35.94 5.85
C LYS A 38 0.47 34.56 5.19
N MET A 39 1.52 34.32 4.39
CA MET A 39 1.77 33.03 3.74
C MET A 39 2.03 31.93 4.76
N ARG A 40 2.79 32.20 5.83
CA ARG A 40 2.98 31.26 6.93
C ARG A 40 1.66 30.93 7.60
N GLN A 41 0.83 31.93 7.89
CA GLN A 41 -0.48 31.68 8.51
C GLN A 41 -1.36 30.81 7.59
N MET A 42 -1.45 31.15 6.31
CA MET A 42 -2.19 30.35 5.32
C MET A 42 -1.67 28.91 5.22
N HIS A 43 -0.34 28.72 5.24
CA HIS A 43 0.27 27.39 5.26
C HIS A 43 -0.07 26.60 6.53
N VAL A 44 0.02 27.23 7.70
CA VAL A 44 -0.30 26.58 8.98
C VAL A 44 -1.78 26.21 9.03
N ASP A 45 -2.67 27.12 8.61
CA ASP A 45 -4.12 26.88 8.57
C ASP A 45 -4.45 25.72 7.62
N ASP A 46 -3.87 25.71 6.42
CA ASP A 46 -4.02 24.64 5.43
C ASP A 46 -3.53 23.28 5.95
N TYR A 47 -2.32 23.24 6.50
CA TYR A 47 -1.73 22.02 7.03
C TYR A 47 -2.54 21.48 8.23
N GLN A 48 -2.88 22.35 9.18
CA GLN A 48 -3.59 21.96 10.41
C GLN A 48 -5.04 21.55 10.14
N ALA A 49 -5.68 22.08 9.09
CA ALA A 49 -7.01 21.63 8.67
C ALA A 49 -7.05 20.14 8.27
N LEU A 50 -5.91 19.56 7.87
CA LEU A 50 -5.74 18.13 7.59
C LEU A 50 -5.18 17.38 8.80
N PHE A 51 -4.06 17.86 9.34
CA PHE A 51 -3.29 17.15 10.36
C PHE A 51 -4.07 17.01 11.68
N ASN A 52 -4.83 18.01 12.10
CA ASN A 52 -5.55 17.99 13.38
C ASN A 52 -6.84 17.13 13.37
N ARG A 53 -7.20 16.48 12.25
CA ARG A 53 -8.41 15.66 12.15
C ARG A 53 -8.35 14.35 12.92
N THR A 54 -7.15 13.88 13.23
CA THR A 54 -6.90 12.65 13.98
C THR A 54 -5.82 12.93 15.01
N SER A 55 -5.98 12.34 16.19
CA SER A 55 -5.03 12.36 17.29
C SER A 55 -4.91 10.95 17.83
N LEU A 56 -3.69 10.52 18.12
CA LEU A 56 -3.41 9.21 18.73
C LEU A 56 -2.70 9.43 20.07
N ASP A 57 -3.30 8.93 21.14
CA ASP A 57 -2.73 8.93 22.48
C ASP A 57 -2.61 7.49 22.97
N LEU A 58 -1.37 6.99 23.08
CA LEU A 58 -1.05 5.64 23.56
C LEU A 58 -0.55 5.64 25.01
N GLY A 59 -0.66 6.79 25.71
CA GLY A 59 -0.14 7.01 27.05
C GLY A 59 1.07 7.93 27.08
N VAL A 60 1.66 8.04 28.27
CA VAL A 60 2.70 9.03 28.58
C VAL A 60 4.06 8.38 28.71
N SER A 61 5.03 8.87 27.94
CA SER A 61 6.42 8.44 28.08
C SER A 61 7.04 9.00 29.36
N THR A 62 7.97 8.24 29.93
CA THR A 62 8.64 8.61 31.17
C THR A 62 9.43 9.93 31.02
N SER A 63 9.68 10.63 32.13
CA SER A 63 10.53 11.83 32.11
C SER A 63 11.93 11.56 31.56
N ALA A 64 12.46 10.33 31.75
CA ALA A 64 13.73 9.92 31.18
C ALA A 64 13.67 9.85 29.64
N GLN A 65 12.63 9.22 29.08
CA GLN A 65 12.41 9.15 27.63
C GLN A 65 12.19 10.54 27.02
N ARG A 66 11.39 11.40 27.64
CA ARG A 66 11.13 12.76 27.14
C ARG A 66 12.36 13.68 27.16
N ASN A 67 13.39 13.35 27.95
CA ASN A 67 14.67 14.06 27.96
C ASN A 67 15.67 13.53 26.92
N MET A 68 15.35 12.44 26.22
CA MET A 68 16.18 11.88 25.14
C MET A 68 15.84 12.54 23.81
N THR A 69 16.82 12.53 22.90
CA THR A 69 16.59 12.85 21.49
C THR A 69 15.77 11.74 20.81
N THR A 70 15.10 12.07 19.70
CA THR A 70 14.27 11.12 18.94
C THR A 70 15.02 9.84 18.56
N ASP A 71 16.25 9.96 18.08
CA ASP A 71 17.12 8.85 17.69
C ASP A 71 17.43 7.91 18.87
N ALA A 72 17.69 8.49 20.05
CA ALA A 72 17.90 7.72 21.27
C ALA A 72 16.61 7.03 21.75
N ARG A 73 15.44 7.66 21.60
CA ARG A 73 14.15 7.04 21.94
C ARG A 73 13.85 5.84 21.04
N LEU A 74 14.05 5.97 19.72
CA LEU A 74 13.87 4.87 18.77
C LEU A 74 14.83 3.71 19.05
N THR A 75 16.12 4.01 19.27
CA THR A 75 17.12 2.97 19.57
C THR A 75 16.79 2.19 20.85
N ASN A 76 16.21 2.85 21.86
CA ASN A 76 15.87 2.24 23.15
C ASN A 76 14.49 1.56 23.19
N LEU A 77 13.71 1.62 22.10
CA LEU A 77 12.33 1.12 22.08
C LEU A 77 12.23 -0.40 22.33
N THR A 78 13.28 -1.17 22.02
CA THR A 78 13.37 -2.60 22.32
C THR A 78 13.51 -2.90 23.81
N SER A 79 14.10 -1.96 24.58
CA SER A 79 14.36 -2.14 26.02
C SER A 79 13.20 -1.65 26.88
N ALA A 80 12.49 -0.61 26.42
CA ALA A 80 11.33 -0.08 27.10
C ALA A 80 10.37 0.55 26.08
N PHE A 81 9.10 0.14 26.12
CA PHE A 81 8.07 0.71 25.28
C PHE A 81 7.94 2.23 25.52
N ASP A 82 7.80 2.99 24.42
CA ASP A 82 7.69 4.44 24.45
C ASP A 82 6.41 4.84 23.68
N PRO A 83 5.28 5.11 24.35
CA PRO A 83 3.99 5.33 23.68
C PRO A 83 4.00 6.57 22.77
N GLU A 84 4.66 7.66 23.18
CA GLU A 84 4.69 8.88 22.39
C GLU A 84 5.58 8.76 21.14
N ILE A 85 6.64 7.93 21.16
CA ILE A 85 7.46 7.75 19.95
C ILE A 85 6.69 6.97 18.87
N VAL A 86 5.87 6.01 19.28
CA VAL A 86 4.96 5.27 18.38
C VAL A 86 3.87 6.19 17.83
N ALA A 87 3.27 7.02 18.69
CA ALA A 87 2.30 8.03 18.25
C ALA A 87 2.94 9.06 17.29
N THR A 88 4.18 9.47 17.54
CA THR A 88 4.94 10.37 16.65
C THR A 88 5.19 9.72 15.28
N TYR A 89 5.52 8.43 15.23
CA TYR A 89 5.68 7.70 13.97
C TYR A 89 4.38 7.64 13.17
N PHE A 90 3.25 7.36 13.84
CA PHE A 90 1.92 7.37 13.23
C PHE A 90 1.60 8.76 12.62
N ASP A 91 1.85 9.84 13.37
CA ASP A 91 1.64 11.19 12.86
C ASP A 91 2.63 11.55 11.75
N PHE A 92 3.84 10.99 11.77
CA PHE A 92 4.82 11.21 10.71
C PHE A 92 4.35 10.65 9.36
N GLY A 93 3.79 9.44 9.30
CA GLY A 93 3.22 8.94 8.03
C GLY A 93 2.05 9.78 7.52
N ARG A 94 1.21 10.32 8.40
CA ARG A 94 0.15 11.29 8.04
C ARG A 94 0.74 12.59 7.50
N TYR A 95 1.77 13.13 8.16
CA TYR A 95 2.53 14.29 7.69
C TYR A 95 3.11 14.05 6.29
N LEU A 96 3.73 12.89 6.05
CA LEU A 96 4.31 12.54 4.76
C LEU A 96 3.23 12.52 3.66
N LEU A 97 2.03 12.01 3.95
CA LEU A 97 0.95 11.94 2.96
C LEU A 97 0.44 13.35 2.62
N ILE A 98 0.25 14.19 3.65
CA ILE A 98 -0.11 15.61 3.49
C ILE A 98 0.97 16.35 2.68
N ALA A 99 2.25 16.05 2.90
CA ALA A 99 3.34 16.72 2.21
C ALA A 99 3.52 16.28 0.74
N THR A 100 3.06 15.08 0.37
CA THR A 100 3.38 14.47 -0.94
C THR A 100 2.20 14.29 -1.88
N SER A 101 0.97 14.18 -1.38
CA SER A 101 -0.20 13.80 -2.19
C SER A 101 -1.32 14.85 -2.18
N ARG A 102 -0.98 16.11 -2.48
CA ARG A 102 -1.95 17.21 -2.54
C ARG A 102 -2.61 17.32 -3.92
N LEU A 103 -3.78 17.94 -3.98
CA LEU A 103 -4.48 18.23 -5.24
C LEU A 103 -3.53 18.90 -6.25
N GLY A 104 -3.49 18.37 -7.47
CA GLY A 104 -2.61 18.85 -8.53
C GLY A 104 -1.15 18.40 -8.42
N ALA A 105 -0.78 17.61 -7.41
CA ALA A 105 0.50 16.90 -7.37
C ALA A 105 0.45 15.61 -8.23
N LEU A 106 1.56 14.88 -8.28
CA LEU A 106 1.55 13.46 -8.67
C LEU A 106 1.49 12.61 -7.40
N PRO A 107 1.05 11.34 -7.47
CA PRO A 107 1.16 10.43 -6.34
C PRO A 107 2.58 10.34 -5.76
N PRO A 108 2.73 10.12 -4.44
CA PRO A 108 4.03 9.79 -3.87
C PRO A 108 4.56 8.52 -4.54
N ASN A 109 5.76 8.62 -5.09
CA ASN A 109 6.48 7.46 -5.63
C ASN A 109 7.13 6.67 -4.48
N LEU A 110 8.03 5.74 -4.80
CA LEU A 110 8.79 4.96 -3.82
C LEU A 110 9.54 5.79 -2.75
N GLN A 111 9.77 7.09 -2.98
CA GLN A 111 10.44 8.00 -2.04
C GLN A 111 9.60 9.26 -1.76
N GLY A 112 8.29 9.22 -2.05
CA GLY A 112 7.39 10.35 -1.97
C GLY A 112 7.70 11.41 -3.03
N ILE A 113 8.44 12.44 -2.62
CA ILE A 113 9.00 13.49 -3.48
C ILE A 113 10.47 13.80 -3.15
N TRP A 114 11.10 13.03 -2.25
CA TRP A 114 12.43 13.32 -1.72
C TRP A 114 13.46 12.35 -2.26
N ASN A 115 14.30 12.83 -3.17
CA ASN A 115 15.36 12.03 -3.76
C ASN A 115 16.57 12.92 -4.08
N SER A 116 17.78 12.46 -3.72
CA SER A 116 19.03 13.13 -4.04
C SER A 116 19.74 12.57 -5.27
N ASP A 117 19.33 11.39 -5.72
CA ASP A 117 20.10 10.59 -6.67
C ASP A 117 19.58 10.78 -8.09
N PHE A 118 20.48 10.85 -9.07
CA PHE A 118 20.09 10.92 -10.48
C PHE A 118 19.53 9.57 -11.00
N ASP A 119 20.01 8.47 -10.42
CA ASP A 119 19.57 7.10 -10.72
C ASP A 119 19.23 6.40 -9.40
N PRO A 120 18.07 6.72 -8.80
CA PRO A 120 17.67 6.16 -7.52
C PRO A 120 17.30 4.67 -7.67
N GLN A 121 17.33 3.95 -6.56
CA GLN A 121 16.92 2.53 -6.52
C GLN A 121 15.51 2.35 -7.10
N TRP A 122 15.38 1.37 -8.00
CA TRP A 122 14.17 1.11 -8.80
C TRP A 122 13.62 2.34 -9.57
N GLY A 123 14.46 3.34 -9.80
CA GLY A 123 14.13 4.60 -10.46
C GLY A 123 13.18 5.51 -9.68
N SER A 124 12.94 5.26 -8.38
CA SER A 124 11.95 5.99 -7.58
C SER A 124 10.60 6.08 -8.31
N LYS A 125 10.16 4.96 -8.87
CA LYS A 125 8.98 4.86 -9.76
C LYS A 125 7.71 4.57 -8.98
N TYR A 126 6.63 4.28 -9.71
CA TYR A 126 5.44 3.64 -9.18
C TYR A 126 5.57 2.13 -9.34
N THR A 127 5.86 1.43 -8.25
CA THR A 127 5.77 -0.05 -8.20
C THR A 127 4.38 -0.43 -7.72
N ILE A 128 3.65 -1.20 -8.53
CA ILE A 128 2.19 -1.40 -8.42
C ILE A 128 1.79 -2.83 -8.07
N ASN A 129 2.69 -3.58 -7.44
CA ASN A 129 2.41 -4.91 -6.90
C ASN A 129 2.28 -4.90 -5.37
N ILE A 130 2.51 -3.75 -4.71
CA ILE A 130 2.28 -3.49 -3.28
C ILE A 130 2.56 -2.01 -2.90
N ASN A 131 3.65 -1.40 -3.41
CA ASN A 131 4.21 -0.17 -2.84
C ASN A 131 3.33 1.06 -3.05
N LEU A 132 2.89 1.32 -4.30
CA LEU A 132 2.01 2.45 -4.57
C LEU A 132 0.69 2.31 -3.82
N GLU A 133 0.12 1.10 -3.74
CA GLU A 133 -1.09 0.86 -2.96
C GLU A 133 -0.85 1.13 -1.47
N MET A 134 0.27 0.67 -0.92
CA MET A 134 0.67 0.88 0.48
C MET A 134 0.82 2.36 0.82
N ASN A 135 1.32 3.19 -0.11
CA ASN A 135 1.42 4.63 0.08
C ASN A 135 0.07 5.28 0.43
N TYR A 136 -1.04 4.69 -0.03
CA TYR A 136 -2.39 5.21 0.17
C TYR A 136 -3.20 4.49 1.24
N TRP A 137 -2.70 3.40 1.84
CA TRP A 137 -3.39 2.71 2.94
C TRP A 137 -3.82 3.64 4.10
N PRO A 138 -3.02 4.62 4.56
CA PRO A 138 -3.45 5.48 5.66
C PRO A 138 -4.52 6.52 5.24
N SER A 139 -4.73 6.77 3.95
CA SER A 139 -5.53 7.91 3.46
C SER A 139 -6.95 7.96 4.04
N LEU A 140 -7.70 6.86 3.97
CA LEU A 140 -9.08 6.81 4.47
C LEU A 140 -9.13 6.66 5.99
N ILE A 141 -8.41 5.67 6.53
CA ILE A 141 -8.49 5.31 7.96
C ILE A 141 -7.94 6.41 8.88
N THR A 142 -7.07 7.29 8.36
CA THR A 142 -6.54 8.45 9.11
C THR A 142 -7.17 9.79 8.72
N ASN A 143 -8.33 9.76 8.04
CA ASN A 143 -9.17 10.91 7.72
C ASN A 143 -8.52 11.95 6.79
N LEU A 144 -7.90 11.47 5.71
CA LEU A 144 -7.18 12.24 4.69
C LEU A 144 -7.66 11.87 3.27
N ILE A 145 -8.96 11.63 3.08
CA ILE A 145 -9.55 11.13 1.83
C ILE A 145 -9.24 12.00 0.61
N GLU A 146 -9.21 13.33 0.76
CA GLU A 146 -8.92 14.24 -0.36
C GLU A 146 -7.52 14.05 -0.94
N LEU A 147 -6.60 13.48 -0.17
CA LEU A 147 -5.24 13.20 -0.60
C LEU A 147 -5.16 12.01 -1.56
N THR A 148 -6.26 11.27 -1.77
CA THR A 148 -6.35 10.20 -2.78
C THR A 148 -6.47 10.72 -4.22
N THR A 149 -6.78 12.01 -4.39
CA THR A 149 -7.02 12.60 -5.73
C THR A 149 -5.88 12.34 -6.73
N PRO A 150 -4.58 12.52 -6.37
CA PRO A 150 -3.50 12.22 -7.31
C PRO A 150 -3.46 10.76 -7.77
N LEU A 151 -3.82 9.81 -6.90
CA LEU A 151 -3.89 8.38 -7.28
C LEU A 151 -5.02 8.15 -8.27
N GLN A 152 -6.18 8.75 -8.03
CA GLN A 152 -7.33 8.66 -8.95
C GLN A 152 -6.99 9.22 -10.33
N GLU A 153 -6.30 10.37 -10.39
CA GLU A 153 -5.79 10.95 -11.64
C GLU A 153 -4.80 10.01 -12.35
N LEU A 154 -3.89 9.38 -11.60
CA LEU A 154 -2.97 8.38 -12.15
C LEU A 154 -3.71 7.15 -12.70
N ILE A 155 -4.71 6.63 -11.99
CA ILE A 155 -5.55 5.52 -12.43
C ILE A 155 -6.28 5.88 -13.74
N HIS A 156 -6.83 7.09 -13.86
CA HIS A 156 -7.46 7.55 -15.10
C HIS A 156 -6.48 7.64 -16.28
N CYS A 157 -5.26 8.11 -16.03
CA CYS A 157 -4.20 8.12 -17.04
C CYS A 157 -3.80 6.70 -17.46
N MET A 158 -3.60 5.80 -16.49
CA MET A 158 -3.28 4.39 -16.71
C MET A 158 -4.40 3.67 -17.47
N HIS A 159 -5.67 3.98 -17.20
CA HIS A 159 -6.79 3.41 -17.92
C HIS A 159 -6.74 3.71 -19.42
N THR A 160 -6.45 4.96 -19.79
CA THR A 160 -6.36 5.38 -21.19
C THR A 160 -5.22 4.65 -21.90
N ASN A 161 -4.00 4.70 -21.34
CA ASN A 161 -2.83 4.07 -21.94
C ASN A 161 -2.92 2.54 -21.92
N GLY A 162 -3.46 1.97 -20.84
CA GLY A 162 -3.66 0.53 -20.66
C GLY A 162 -4.69 -0.03 -21.64
N THR A 163 -5.72 0.73 -21.99
CA THR A 163 -6.68 0.36 -23.03
C THR A 163 -6.01 0.25 -24.40
N GLU A 164 -5.13 1.19 -24.75
CA GLU A 164 -4.36 1.09 -25.99
C GLU A 164 -3.43 -0.12 -26.00
N VAL A 165 -2.76 -0.42 -24.88
CA VAL A 165 -1.89 -1.60 -24.75
C VAL A 165 -2.71 -2.89 -24.90
N ALA A 166 -3.90 -2.96 -24.27
CA ALA A 166 -4.78 -4.12 -24.35
C ALA A 166 -5.28 -4.37 -25.78
N LEU A 167 -5.60 -3.32 -26.54
CA LEU A 167 -6.13 -3.44 -27.89
C LEU A 167 -5.08 -3.74 -28.97
N ARG A 168 -3.78 -3.74 -28.64
CA ARG A 168 -2.72 -3.96 -29.64
C ARG A 168 -2.80 -5.39 -30.22
N PRO A 169 -2.79 -5.55 -31.56
CA PRO A 169 -2.80 -6.86 -32.22
C PRO A 169 -1.58 -7.74 -31.94
N SER A 170 -0.51 -7.19 -31.34
CA SER A 170 0.77 -7.86 -31.11
C SER A 170 0.78 -8.85 -29.92
N GLY A 171 -0.30 -9.60 -29.73
CA GLY A 171 -0.22 -10.96 -29.19
C GLY A 171 -0.28 -11.17 -27.68
N LEU A 172 -0.74 -10.21 -26.88
CA LEU A 172 -1.02 -10.47 -25.46
C LEU A 172 -2.48 -10.26 -25.05
N LEU A 173 -3.27 -9.45 -25.76
CA LEU A 173 -4.50 -8.93 -25.18
C LEU A 173 -5.65 -8.63 -26.13
N GLY A 174 -5.67 -9.06 -27.41
CA GLY A 174 -6.66 -8.68 -28.45
C GLY A 174 -8.15 -8.79 -28.09
N SER A 175 -8.63 -7.91 -27.21
CA SER A 175 -9.90 -7.97 -26.47
C SER A 175 -10.37 -6.54 -26.15
N ALA A 176 -11.68 -6.36 -26.09
CA ALA A 176 -12.34 -5.06 -26.03
C ALA A 176 -12.13 -4.34 -24.68
N GLY A 177 -11.13 -3.46 -24.61
CA GLY A 177 -10.93 -2.51 -23.51
C GLY A 177 -10.25 -3.11 -22.27
N TRP A 178 -9.58 -2.26 -21.47
CA TRP A 178 -8.75 -2.70 -20.33
C TRP A 178 -9.56 -3.49 -19.29
N LEU A 179 -10.52 -2.87 -18.58
CA LEU A 179 -11.25 -3.52 -17.49
C LEU A 179 -12.33 -4.52 -17.96
N SER A 180 -13.05 -4.18 -19.03
CA SER A 180 -14.10 -5.06 -19.59
C SER A 180 -13.52 -6.40 -20.03
N SER A 181 -12.35 -6.43 -20.65
CA SER A 181 -11.74 -7.70 -21.08
C SER A 181 -11.26 -8.59 -19.94
N PHE A 182 -10.83 -7.99 -18.82
CA PHE A 182 -10.49 -8.73 -17.59
C PHE A 182 -11.73 -9.33 -16.94
N LEU A 183 -12.85 -8.59 -16.90
CA LEU A 183 -14.06 -9.00 -16.19
C LEU A 183 -15.06 -9.79 -17.04
N THR A 184 -14.93 -9.82 -18.38
CA THR A 184 -15.79 -10.60 -19.27
C THR A 184 -15.08 -11.84 -19.85
N SER A 185 -14.13 -12.41 -19.11
CA SER A 185 -13.40 -13.67 -19.41
C SER A 185 -12.49 -13.71 -20.65
N ASN A 186 -12.52 -12.69 -21.52
CA ASN A 186 -11.73 -12.67 -22.77
C ASN A 186 -10.21 -12.67 -22.56
N PHE A 187 -9.74 -12.30 -21.37
CA PHE A 187 -8.33 -12.38 -20.99
C PHE A 187 -7.93 -13.72 -20.34
N MET A 188 -8.88 -14.46 -19.77
CA MET A 188 -8.58 -15.65 -18.97
C MET A 188 -8.72 -16.93 -19.78
N THR A 189 -7.82 -17.88 -19.52
CA THR A 189 -7.84 -19.20 -20.13
C THR A 189 -8.50 -20.22 -19.19
N GLU A 190 -8.93 -21.35 -19.74
CA GLU A 190 -9.36 -22.48 -18.93
C GLU A 190 -8.14 -23.21 -18.34
N GLY A 191 -8.11 -23.33 -17.02
CA GLY A 191 -7.07 -24.02 -16.25
C GLY A 191 -7.52 -25.39 -15.73
N PRO A 192 -6.78 -25.97 -14.77
CA PRO A 192 -7.19 -27.20 -14.09
C PRO A 192 -8.60 -27.08 -13.50
N ASN A 193 -9.34 -28.20 -13.46
CA ASN A 193 -10.70 -28.26 -12.91
C ASN A 193 -11.71 -27.31 -13.57
N ALA A 194 -11.47 -26.93 -14.84
CA ALA A 194 -12.30 -25.99 -15.61
C ALA A 194 -12.41 -24.57 -15.01
N TRP A 195 -11.46 -24.18 -14.14
CA TRP A 195 -11.41 -22.82 -13.62
C TRP A 195 -10.97 -21.81 -14.69
N LYS A 196 -11.43 -20.56 -14.58
CA LYS A 196 -10.86 -19.44 -15.32
C LYS A 196 -9.63 -18.91 -14.59
N VAL A 197 -8.50 -18.85 -15.29
CA VAL A 197 -7.21 -18.45 -14.72
C VAL A 197 -6.48 -17.45 -15.61
N THR A 198 -5.69 -16.58 -14.99
CA THR A 198 -4.67 -15.78 -15.67
C THR A 198 -3.52 -16.68 -16.13
N ASN A 199 -3.03 -16.50 -17.35
CA ASN A 199 -1.95 -17.34 -17.89
C ASN A 199 -1.24 -16.65 -19.08
N PRO A 200 0.09 -16.44 -19.02
CA PRO A 200 0.97 -16.64 -17.87
C PRO A 200 0.79 -15.55 -16.81
N SER A 201 1.17 -15.86 -15.57
CA SER A 201 1.26 -14.90 -14.46
C SER A 201 2.35 -15.30 -13.46
N ILE A 202 2.50 -14.55 -12.37
CA ILE A 202 3.45 -14.79 -11.28
C ILE A 202 2.78 -14.48 -9.93
N SER A 203 3.18 -15.15 -8.85
CA SER A 203 3.06 -14.54 -7.53
C SER A 203 4.23 -13.56 -7.38
N PRO A 204 4.00 -12.26 -7.09
CA PRO A 204 5.03 -11.23 -7.12
C PRO A 204 6.34 -11.65 -6.45
N GLU A 205 7.39 -11.75 -7.28
CA GLU A 205 8.78 -11.90 -6.86
C GLU A 205 9.10 -13.21 -6.10
N HIS A 206 8.15 -14.16 -6.05
CA HIS A 206 8.30 -15.43 -5.35
C HIS A 206 8.39 -16.61 -6.32
N ALA A 207 9.25 -17.57 -6.01
CA ALA A 207 9.46 -18.78 -6.79
C ALA A 207 9.07 -20.04 -6.00
N TYR A 208 8.80 -21.11 -6.74
CA TYR A 208 8.50 -22.43 -6.20
C TYR A 208 9.36 -23.50 -6.87
N TYR A 209 9.52 -24.65 -6.21
CA TYR A 209 10.18 -25.80 -6.81
C TYR A 209 9.23 -26.61 -7.68
N LEU A 210 9.68 -26.98 -8.88
CA LEU A 210 8.95 -27.94 -9.71
C LEU A 210 8.82 -29.29 -8.97
N PRO A 211 7.69 -30.01 -9.13
CA PRO A 211 7.47 -31.29 -8.45
C PRO A 211 8.63 -32.27 -8.67
N ASN A 212 9.15 -32.86 -7.58
CA ASN A 212 10.27 -33.80 -7.59
C ASN A 212 11.56 -33.25 -8.24
N SER A 213 11.78 -31.94 -8.16
CA SER A 213 12.93 -31.25 -8.76
C SER A 213 13.53 -30.21 -7.81
N THR A 214 14.78 -29.83 -8.06
CA THR A 214 15.44 -28.68 -7.43
C THR A 214 15.38 -27.42 -8.29
N VAL A 215 14.77 -27.50 -9.47
CA VAL A 215 14.56 -26.37 -10.37
C VAL A 215 13.48 -25.47 -9.80
N GLN A 216 13.80 -24.18 -9.67
CA GLN A 216 12.86 -23.14 -9.26
C GLN A 216 12.21 -22.49 -10.48
N GLU A 217 10.93 -22.16 -10.37
CA GLU A 217 10.16 -21.41 -11.36
C GLU A 217 9.35 -20.32 -10.67
N ALA A 218 9.08 -19.23 -11.39
CA ALA A 218 8.25 -18.12 -10.91
C ALA A 218 6.97 -17.94 -11.75
N ILE A 219 7.02 -18.31 -13.04
CA ILE A 219 5.89 -18.21 -13.95
C ILE A 219 4.93 -19.36 -13.67
N THR A 220 3.66 -19.02 -13.47
CA THR A 220 2.57 -19.96 -13.23
C THR A 220 1.32 -19.53 -13.98
N MET A 221 0.21 -20.21 -13.72
CA MET A 221 -1.14 -19.76 -14.08
C MET A 221 -1.97 -19.60 -12.82
N GLY A 222 -2.92 -18.66 -12.81
CA GLY A 222 -3.88 -18.44 -11.73
C GLY A 222 -3.28 -18.48 -10.32
N PRO A 223 -2.18 -17.74 -10.03
CA PRO A 223 -1.69 -17.63 -8.66
C PRO A 223 -2.78 -17.05 -7.76
N THR A 224 -2.76 -17.39 -6.48
CA THR A 224 -3.84 -17.02 -5.55
C THR A 224 -4.07 -15.51 -5.51
N ILE A 225 -3.02 -14.68 -5.63
CA ILE A 225 -3.14 -13.22 -5.68
C ILE A 225 -3.96 -12.72 -6.87
N ASP A 226 -3.83 -13.31 -8.05
CA ASP A 226 -4.60 -12.89 -9.23
C ASP A 226 -6.07 -13.21 -9.05
N ASN A 227 -6.36 -14.45 -8.67
CA ASN A 227 -7.73 -14.92 -8.42
C ASN A 227 -8.41 -14.04 -7.37
N SER A 228 -7.66 -13.70 -6.33
CA SER A 228 -8.06 -12.82 -5.23
C SER A 228 -8.39 -11.39 -5.67
N ILE A 229 -7.51 -10.77 -6.46
CA ILE A 229 -7.71 -9.41 -6.97
C ILE A 229 -8.92 -9.39 -7.91
N ILE A 230 -9.05 -10.37 -8.81
CA ILE A 230 -10.16 -10.43 -9.77
C ILE A 230 -11.48 -10.69 -9.02
N TRP A 231 -11.49 -11.60 -8.05
CA TRP A 231 -12.67 -11.88 -7.24
C TRP A 231 -13.14 -10.66 -6.45
N GLU A 232 -12.20 -9.90 -5.88
CA GLU A 232 -12.50 -8.68 -5.13
C GLU A 232 -12.99 -7.56 -6.05
N LEU A 233 -12.31 -7.34 -7.18
CA LEU A 233 -12.74 -6.37 -8.18
C LEU A 233 -14.15 -6.68 -8.69
N ALA A 234 -14.45 -7.94 -8.99
CA ALA A 234 -15.79 -8.37 -9.37
C ALA A 234 -16.80 -8.06 -8.26
N GLY A 235 -16.47 -8.33 -7.00
CA GLY A 235 -17.30 -7.95 -5.84
C GLY A 235 -17.59 -6.46 -5.78
N ILE A 236 -16.56 -5.61 -5.88
CA ILE A 236 -16.69 -4.14 -5.88
C ILE A 236 -17.57 -3.65 -7.03
N VAL A 237 -17.42 -4.23 -8.23
CA VAL A 237 -18.24 -3.87 -9.40
C VAL A 237 -19.70 -4.24 -9.17
N LEU A 238 -19.99 -5.41 -8.59
CA LEU A 238 -21.34 -5.84 -8.30
C LEU A 238 -22.00 -4.98 -7.21
N ASP A 239 -21.26 -4.65 -6.15
CA ASP A 239 -21.74 -3.76 -5.08
C ASP A 239 -22.04 -2.36 -5.64
N ALA A 240 -21.18 -1.84 -6.51
CA ALA A 240 -21.39 -0.55 -7.19
C ALA A 240 -22.59 -0.58 -8.14
N ALA A 241 -22.75 -1.64 -8.94
CA ALA A 241 -23.90 -1.80 -9.84
C ALA A 241 -25.22 -1.86 -9.07
N ALA A 242 -25.25 -2.55 -7.93
CA ALA A 242 -26.42 -2.62 -7.06
C ALA A 242 -26.77 -1.25 -6.48
N GLU A 243 -25.79 -0.48 -6.00
CA GLU A 243 -26.00 0.86 -5.43
C GLU A 243 -26.46 1.87 -6.48
N LEU A 244 -25.87 1.82 -7.68
CA LEU A 244 -26.23 2.69 -8.81
C LEU A 244 -27.56 2.29 -9.47
N LYS A 245 -28.11 1.12 -9.13
CA LYS A 245 -29.31 0.53 -9.76
C LYS A 245 -29.13 0.37 -11.27
N GLU A 246 -27.95 -0.04 -11.69
CA GLU A 246 -27.64 -0.30 -13.10
C GLU A 246 -28.43 -1.53 -13.58
N GLU A 247 -29.02 -1.40 -14.78
CA GLU A 247 -29.87 -2.42 -15.38
C GLU A 247 -29.16 -3.20 -16.52
N ASP A 248 -27.84 -3.03 -16.69
CA ASP A 248 -27.05 -3.81 -17.66
C ASP A 248 -26.87 -5.26 -17.16
N GLY A 249 -27.97 -6.02 -17.26
CA GLY A 249 -28.09 -7.37 -16.75
C GLY A 249 -27.06 -8.33 -17.34
N GLU A 250 -26.70 -8.16 -18.62
CA GLU A 250 -25.71 -9.03 -19.26
C GLU A 250 -24.30 -8.80 -18.69
N PHE A 251 -23.88 -7.55 -18.50
CA PHE A 251 -22.58 -7.27 -17.87
C PHE A 251 -22.53 -7.79 -16.42
N VAL A 252 -23.56 -7.51 -15.63
CA VAL A 252 -23.64 -7.94 -14.23
C VAL A 252 -23.64 -9.46 -14.12
N GLU A 253 -24.42 -10.17 -14.95
CA GLU A 253 -24.45 -11.64 -15.01
C GLU A 253 -23.08 -12.21 -15.37
N ASN A 254 -22.38 -11.65 -16.36
CA ASN A 254 -21.04 -12.08 -16.75
C ASN A 254 -20.02 -11.91 -15.61
N VAL A 255 -20.08 -10.79 -14.89
CA VAL A 255 -19.20 -10.54 -13.73
C VAL A 255 -19.49 -11.52 -12.59
N GLN A 256 -20.77 -11.82 -12.33
CA GLN A 256 -21.18 -12.82 -11.35
C GLN A 256 -20.68 -14.21 -11.74
N GLU A 257 -20.90 -14.63 -12.99
CA GLU A 257 -20.47 -15.94 -13.48
C GLU A 257 -18.94 -16.09 -13.38
N LEU A 258 -18.19 -15.07 -13.80
CA LEU A 258 -16.74 -15.08 -13.69
C LEU A 258 -16.29 -15.35 -12.25
N ARG A 259 -16.90 -14.69 -11.26
CA ARG A 259 -16.55 -14.85 -9.84
C ARG A 259 -16.70 -16.30 -9.36
N PHE A 260 -17.67 -17.05 -9.89
CA PHE A 260 -17.86 -18.48 -9.59
C PHE A 260 -16.90 -19.40 -10.34
N GLN A 261 -16.34 -18.95 -11.47
CA GLN A 261 -15.40 -19.72 -12.29
C GLN A 261 -13.94 -19.60 -11.80
N LEU A 262 -13.63 -18.68 -10.90
CA LEU A 262 -12.28 -18.51 -10.34
C LEU A 262 -11.89 -19.67 -9.41
N PRO A 263 -10.60 -20.05 -9.32
CA PRO A 263 -10.15 -21.02 -8.33
C PRO A 263 -10.46 -20.55 -6.91
N PRO A 264 -11.02 -21.40 -6.03
CA PRO A 264 -11.22 -21.07 -4.63
C PRO A 264 -9.88 -21.02 -3.87
N LEU A 265 -9.90 -20.45 -2.67
CA LEU A 265 -8.81 -20.62 -1.71
C LEU A 265 -8.64 -22.10 -1.38
N ARG A 266 -7.39 -22.55 -1.30
CA ARG A 266 -7.03 -23.95 -1.09
C ARG A 266 -6.01 -24.08 0.02
N VAL A 267 -6.06 -25.20 0.73
CA VAL A 267 -5.17 -25.50 1.85
C VAL A 267 -3.86 -26.06 1.31
N SER A 268 -2.75 -25.48 1.75
CA SER A 268 -1.39 -25.94 1.42
C SER A 268 -0.92 -27.04 2.36
N TYR A 269 0.11 -27.78 1.98
CA TYR A 269 0.73 -28.86 2.76
C TYR A 269 1.13 -28.46 4.18
N PHE A 270 1.40 -27.17 4.42
CA PHE A 270 1.76 -26.65 5.75
C PHE A 270 0.55 -26.11 6.54
N GLY A 271 -0.67 -26.29 6.05
CA GLY A 271 -1.90 -25.87 6.73
C GLY A 271 -2.26 -24.39 6.57
N GLY A 272 -1.61 -23.65 5.67
CA GLY A 272 -2.02 -22.30 5.26
C GLY A 272 -2.76 -22.30 3.91
N ILE A 273 -2.88 -21.14 3.30
CA ILE A 273 -3.39 -20.90 1.95
C ILE A 273 -2.28 -21.15 0.92
N GLN A 274 -2.58 -21.92 -0.13
CA GLN A 274 -1.71 -22.14 -1.29
C GLN A 274 -1.44 -20.81 -2.01
N GLU A 275 -0.19 -20.57 -2.42
CA GLU A 275 0.18 -19.37 -3.18
C GLU A 275 0.01 -19.53 -4.70
N TRP A 276 0.10 -20.76 -5.20
CA TRP A 276 0.02 -21.10 -6.62
C TRP A 276 -1.16 -22.03 -6.93
N ILE A 277 -1.34 -22.35 -8.22
CA ILE A 277 -2.43 -23.23 -8.70
C ILE A 277 -2.30 -24.68 -8.24
N GLU A 278 -1.09 -25.13 -7.95
CA GLU A 278 -0.83 -26.41 -7.30
C GLU A 278 -0.15 -26.15 -5.96
N ASP A 279 -0.13 -27.17 -5.10
CA ASP A 279 0.51 -27.12 -3.79
C ASP A 279 2.04 -27.28 -3.90
N TYR A 280 2.69 -26.33 -4.57
CA TYR A 280 4.13 -26.33 -4.75
C TYR A 280 4.87 -25.98 -3.46
N GLN A 281 6.06 -26.56 -3.31
CA GLN A 281 6.97 -26.17 -2.26
C GLN A 281 7.61 -24.80 -2.59
N GLU A 282 7.52 -23.88 -1.64
CA GLU A 282 8.10 -22.54 -1.75
C GLU A 282 9.64 -22.60 -1.83
N ALA A 283 10.23 -21.76 -2.68
CA ALA A 283 11.67 -21.58 -2.72
C ALA A 283 12.19 -20.81 -1.49
N GLU A 284 11.40 -19.87 -1.00
CA GLU A 284 11.75 -18.97 0.10
C GLU A 284 10.58 -18.88 1.10
N PRO A 285 10.50 -19.77 2.11
CA PRO A 285 9.41 -19.72 3.09
C PRO A 285 9.27 -18.38 3.83
N GLY A 286 10.38 -17.66 4.00
CA GLY A 286 10.46 -16.32 4.57
C GLY A 286 10.36 -15.19 3.55
N HIS A 287 9.76 -15.41 2.39
CA HIS A 287 9.68 -14.42 1.34
C HIS A 287 9.03 -13.10 1.83
N ARG A 288 9.51 -11.97 1.33
CA ARG A 288 9.04 -10.63 1.76
C ARG A 288 7.62 -10.28 1.32
N HIS A 289 7.07 -10.91 0.28
CA HIS A 289 5.67 -10.73 -0.10
C HIS A 289 4.72 -11.68 0.66
N PHE A 290 3.53 -11.15 0.97
CA PHE A 290 2.39 -11.89 1.51
C PHE A 290 1.26 -12.00 0.48
N SER A 291 1.62 -12.18 -0.80
CA SER A 291 0.73 -12.03 -1.96
C SER A 291 -0.56 -12.85 -1.86
N GLN A 292 -0.47 -14.08 -1.35
CA GLN A 292 -1.64 -14.96 -1.15
C GLN A 292 -2.58 -14.50 -0.03
N LEU A 293 -2.15 -13.56 0.81
CA LEU A 293 -2.94 -12.94 1.88
C LEU A 293 -3.50 -11.57 1.47
N ARG A 294 -3.37 -11.16 0.20
CA ARG A 294 -4.00 -9.93 -0.32
C ARG A 294 -5.55 -9.93 -0.30
N PRO A 295 -6.30 -11.05 -0.49
CA PRO A 295 -7.77 -11.02 -0.40
C PRO A 295 -8.25 -10.98 1.06
N LEU A 296 -8.22 -9.82 1.73
CA LEU A 296 -8.83 -9.73 3.07
C LEU A 296 -9.81 -8.56 3.24
N PRO A 297 -10.92 -8.51 2.49
CA PRO A 297 -12.10 -7.78 2.93
C PRO A 297 -13.05 -8.65 3.77
N ARG A 298 -12.97 -9.99 3.68
CA ARG A 298 -13.82 -10.90 4.46
C ARG A 298 -12.98 -12.09 4.92
N LEU A 299 -12.51 -12.08 6.16
CA LEU A 299 -11.82 -13.22 6.73
C LEU A 299 -12.82 -14.38 6.83
N THR A 300 -12.61 -15.43 6.06
CA THR A 300 -13.47 -16.62 6.12
C THR A 300 -12.93 -17.70 7.05
N ASN A 301 -11.61 -17.74 7.32
CA ASN A 301 -11.00 -18.77 8.16
C ASN A 301 -9.65 -18.39 8.78
N HIS A 302 -9.67 -17.59 9.86
CA HIS A 302 -8.50 -16.98 10.54
C HIS A 302 -7.32 -17.94 10.79
N THR A 303 -7.57 -19.25 10.87
CA THR A 303 -6.53 -20.27 11.09
C THR A 303 -5.56 -20.40 9.92
N LEU A 304 -6.03 -20.34 8.66
CA LEU A 304 -5.14 -20.52 7.51
C LEU A 304 -4.21 -19.31 7.35
N GLU A 305 -4.75 -18.09 7.45
CA GLU A 305 -3.95 -16.87 7.33
C GLU A 305 -2.98 -16.71 8.51
N HIS A 306 -3.35 -17.13 9.72
CA HIS A 306 -2.42 -17.25 10.86
C HIS A 306 -1.21 -18.10 10.47
N HIS A 307 -1.42 -19.28 9.89
CA HIS A 307 -0.31 -20.15 9.48
C HIS A 307 0.57 -19.53 8.40
N ASN A 308 0.02 -18.86 7.39
CA ASN A 308 0.84 -18.18 6.38
C ASN A 308 1.66 -17.03 6.99
N LEU A 309 1.02 -16.16 7.80
CA LEU A 309 1.68 -15.01 8.40
C LEU A 309 2.83 -15.47 9.30
N LEU A 310 2.56 -16.37 10.24
CA LEU A 310 3.58 -16.89 11.14
C LEU A 310 4.69 -17.62 10.39
N ARG A 311 4.34 -18.47 9.41
CA ARG A 311 5.35 -19.16 8.59
C ARG A 311 6.33 -18.18 7.92
N ARG A 312 5.83 -17.09 7.33
CA ARG A 312 6.68 -16.06 6.71
C ARG A 312 7.60 -15.41 7.75
N LEU A 313 7.04 -14.97 8.87
CA LEU A 313 7.80 -14.29 9.93
C LEU A 313 8.84 -15.20 10.60
N ASP A 314 8.47 -16.44 10.91
CA ASP A 314 9.33 -17.46 11.54
C ASP A 314 10.51 -17.88 10.64
N ASN A 315 10.41 -17.65 9.33
CA ASN A 315 11.44 -17.96 8.35
C ASN A 315 12.20 -16.70 7.85
N GLY A 316 12.05 -15.55 8.52
CA GLY A 316 12.81 -14.34 8.23
C GLY A 316 12.12 -13.31 7.33
N GLY A 317 10.84 -13.52 6.98
CA GLY A 317 10.03 -12.53 6.26
C GLY A 317 9.68 -11.31 7.11
N GLY A 318 9.21 -10.24 6.47
CA GLY A 318 9.03 -8.94 7.15
C GLY A 318 10.35 -8.27 7.50
N ASP A 319 11.42 -8.60 6.78
CA ASP A 319 12.78 -8.04 6.93
C ASP A 319 12.96 -6.70 6.22
N THR A 320 11.96 -6.29 5.45
CA THR A 320 11.88 -5.02 4.73
C THR A 320 10.81 -4.12 5.34
N GLY A 321 11.00 -2.80 5.26
CA GLY A 321 10.08 -1.79 5.78
C GLY A 321 8.61 -2.01 5.41
N TRP A 322 8.34 -2.04 4.11
CA TRP A 322 7.00 -2.32 3.57
C TRP A 322 6.48 -3.72 3.92
N SER A 323 7.34 -4.75 3.96
CA SER A 323 6.90 -6.11 4.30
C SER A 323 6.49 -6.20 5.76
N ARG A 324 7.27 -5.60 6.66
CA ARG A 324 6.92 -5.49 8.09
C ARG A 324 5.65 -4.66 8.30
N ALA A 325 5.50 -3.56 7.57
CA ALA A 325 4.28 -2.76 7.58
C ALA A 325 3.05 -3.56 7.11
N TRP A 326 3.19 -4.38 6.08
CA TRP A 326 2.14 -5.30 5.63
C TRP A 326 1.82 -6.34 6.71
N SER A 327 2.84 -6.93 7.35
CA SER A 327 2.64 -7.90 8.42
C SER A 327 1.93 -7.33 9.64
N ILE A 328 2.15 -6.04 9.99
CA ILE A 328 1.40 -5.35 11.04
C ILE A 328 -0.08 -5.30 10.69
N SER A 329 -0.41 -4.91 9.46
CA SER A 329 -1.80 -4.82 9.01
C SER A 329 -2.47 -6.21 8.99
N LEU A 330 -1.76 -7.25 8.53
CA LEU A 330 -2.25 -8.62 8.55
C LEU A 330 -2.48 -9.12 10.00
N ALA A 331 -1.49 -8.95 10.88
CA ALA A 331 -1.61 -9.32 12.29
C ALA A 331 -2.78 -8.60 12.99
N ALA A 332 -2.99 -7.32 12.66
CA ALA A 332 -4.10 -6.54 13.18
C ALA A 332 -5.46 -7.11 12.72
N ARG A 333 -5.62 -7.40 11.42
CA ARG A 333 -6.83 -8.05 10.89
C ARG A 333 -7.07 -9.42 11.51
N LEU A 334 -6.00 -10.14 11.80
CA LEU A 334 -6.02 -11.48 12.41
C LEU A 334 -6.17 -11.47 13.94
N LEU A 335 -6.39 -10.29 14.54
CA LEU A 335 -6.57 -10.08 15.97
C LEU A 335 -5.40 -10.64 16.81
N MET A 336 -4.16 -10.42 16.34
CA MET A 336 -2.92 -10.85 16.99
C MET A 336 -2.19 -9.67 17.66
N PRO A 337 -2.65 -9.17 18.82
CA PRO A 337 -2.13 -7.94 19.41
C PRO A 337 -0.64 -8.03 19.78
N GLN A 338 -0.17 -9.20 20.21
CA GLN A 338 1.24 -9.42 20.51
C GLN A 338 2.11 -9.31 19.24
N GLN A 339 1.66 -9.90 18.13
CA GLN A 339 2.37 -9.82 16.86
C GLN A 339 2.37 -8.40 16.28
N VAL A 340 1.28 -7.65 16.47
CA VAL A 340 1.22 -6.22 16.14
C VAL A 340 2.28 -5.45 16.93
N HIS A 341 2.32 -5.63 18.26
CA HIS A 341 3.28 -4.94 19.13
C HIS A 341 4.73 -5.21 18.73
N GLU A 342 5.10 -6.49 18.58
CA GLU A 342 6.45 -6.90 18.20
C GLU A 342 6.84 -6.39 16.81
N SER A 343 5.90 -6.42 15.84
CA SER A 343 6.17 -5.97 14.48
C SER A 343 6.30 -4.44 14.39
N VAL A 344 5.52 -3.67 15.16
CA VAL A 344 5.66 -2.21 15.28
C VAL A 344 7.01 -1.87 15.92
N GLN A 345 7.39 -2.54 17.01
CA GLN A 345 8.71 -2.33 17.60
C GLN A 345 9.82 -2.61 16.59
N PHE A 346 9.77 -3.75 15.90
CA PHE A 346 10.77 -4.12 14.88
C PHE A 346 10.86 -3.09 13.74
N LEU A 347 9.71 -2.61 13.23
CA LEU A 347 9.67 -1.58 12.19
C LEU A 347 10.38 -0.30 12.64
N LEU A 348 10.13 0.16 13.86
CA LEU A 348 10.69 1.40 14.39
C LEU A 348 12.17 1.26 14.77
N THR A 349 12.62 0.09 15.22
CA THR A 349 13.98 -0.11 15.72
C THR A 349 14.96 -0.54 14.64
N ASN A 350 14.49 -1.34 13.67
CA ASN A 350 15.36 -1.98 12.68
C ASN A 350 15.17 -1.44 11.26
N LEU A 351 13.97 -0.93 10.96
CA LEU A 351 13.55 -0.56 9.60
C LEU A 351 13.17 0.91 9.49
N THR A 352 13.58 1.72 10.47
CA THR A 352 13.39 3.18 10.45
C THR A 352 14.70 3.88 10.77
N TYR A 353 15.06 4.90 9.99
CA TYR A 353 16.20 5.75 10.29
C TYR A 353 15.96 6.53 11.60
N PRO A 354 16.82 6.36 12.62
CA PRO A 354 16.60 6.97 13.92
C PRO A 354 16.66 8.51 13.86
N THR A 355 17.35 9.06 12.87
CA THR A 355 17.55 10.51 12.71
C THR A 355 16.43 11.22 11.95
N SER A 356 15.63 10.51 11.15
CA SER A 356 14.65 11.11 10.24
C SER A 356 13.25 10.50 10.30
N PHE A 357 13.07 9.38 11.00
CA PHE A 357 11.89 8.51 10.94
C PHE A 357 11.57 7.93 9.56
N LEU A 358 12.39 8.16 8.53
CA LEU A 358 12.16 7.58 7.22
C LEU A 358 12.45 6.07 7.25
N ASP A 359 11.59 5.30 6.60
CA ASP A 359 11.74 3.86 6.49
C ASP A 359 13.02 3.49 5.70
N VAL A 360 13.71 2.45 6.16
CA VAL A 360 14.96 1.95 5.56
C VAL A 360 14.77 0.53 5.05
N LEU A 361 15.27 0.29 3.84
CA LEU A 361 15.07 -0.97 3.14
C LEU A 361 16.40 -1.57 2.67
N PRO A 362 17.21 -2.28 3.47
CA PRO A 362 18.38 -2.96 2.93
C PRO A 362 18.00 -3.80 1.68
N PRO A 363 18.65 -3.62 0.52
CA PRO A 363 19.89 -2.87 0.26
C PRO A 363 19.72 -1.38 -0.14
N ALA A 364 18.50 -0.89 -0.35
CA ALA A 364 18.20 0.51 -0.63
C ALA A 364 18.19 1.39 0.65
N PRO A 365 18.62 2.65 0.56
CA PRO A 365 18.66 3.52 1.74
C PRO A 365 17.25 3.91 2.23
N PHE A 366 16.37 4.40 1.36
CA PHE A 366 15.07 4.94 1.76
C PHE A 366 13.96 4.48 0.80
N GLN A 367 12.86 3.97 1.36
CA GLN A 367 11.57 3.81 0.70
C GLN A 367 10.47 4.38 1.62
N ILE A 368 9.43 4.98 1.07
CA ILE A 368 8.40 5.67 1.87
C ILE A 368 7.22 4.76 2.25
N ASP A 369 7.06 3.67 1.53
CA ASP A 369 5.94 2.73 1.67
C ASP A 369 5.83 2.17 3.10
N GLY A 370 6.95 1.77 3.71
CA GLY A 370 6.96 1.33 5.11
C GLY A 370 6.45 2.37 6.10
N ASN A 371 6.70 3.67 5.89
CA ASN A 371 6.13 4.74 6.73
C ASN A 371 4.60 4.81 6.63
N PHE A 372 4.07 4.72 5.40
CA PHE A 372 2.64 4.76 5.16
C PHE A 372 1.94 3.49 5.65
N GLY A 373 2.50 2.33 5.32
CA GLY A 373 1.97 1.04 5.73
C GLY A 373 2.03 0.85 7.25
N GLY A 374 3.11 1.28 7.92
CA GLY A 374 3.23 1.21 9.37
C GLY A 374 2.18 2.09 10.07
N THR A 375 1.96 3.30 9.55
CA THR A 375 0.90 4.20 10.01
C THR A 375 -0.49 3.59 9.85
N ALA A 376 -0.78 3.00 8.68
CA ALA A 376 -2.03 2.31 8.42
C ALA A 376 -2.20 1.07 9.33
N GLY A 377 -1.14 0.28 9.53
CA GLY A 377 -1.14 -0.89 10.38
C GLY A 377 -1.46 -0.56 11.85
N ILE A 378 -0.89 0.53 12.37
CA ILE A 378 -1.24 1.05 13.71
C ILE A 378 -2.73 1.42 13.77
N ALA A 379 -3.28 2.10 12.75
CA ALA A 379 -4.69 2.44 12.72
C ALA A 379 -5.60 1.19 12.65
N VAL A 380 -5.26 0.21 11.80
CA VAL A 380 -6.02 -1.04 11.63
C VAL A 380 -6.01 -1.89 12.90
N ALA A 381 -4.94 -1.82 13.70
CA ALA A 381 -4.88 -2.47 15.01
C ALA A 381 -5.87 -1.89 16.03
N LEU A 382 -6.32 -0.65 15.83
CA LEU A 382 -7.21 0.07 16.74
C LEU A 382 -8.65 0.13 16.22
N LEU A 383 -8.86 0.17 14.90
CA LEU A 383 -10.18 0.27 14.28
C LEU A 383 -10.24 -0.51 12.96
N GLN A 384 -11.31 -1.28 12.79
CA GLN A 384 -11.59 -2.03 11.57
C GLN A 384 -13.06 -1.84 11.19
N SER A 385 -13.33 -1.65 9.89
CA SER A 385 -14.68 -1.39 9.36
C SER A 385 -14.90 -2.04 7.99
N HIS A 386 -14.30 -3.20 7.77
CA HIS A 386 -14.29 -3.90 6.48
C HIS A 386 -15.20 -5.13 6.47
N GLU A 387 -15.51 -5.70 7.63
CA GLU A 387 -16.34 -6.90 7.74
C GLU A 387 -17.80 -6.55 8.04
N PHE A 388 -18.71 -7.36 7.50
CA PHE A 388 -20.12 -7.36 7.84
C PHE A 388 -20.41 -8.59 8.71
N PHE A 389 -21.03 -8.37 9.87
CA PHE A 389 -21.46 -9.44 10.76
C PHE A 389 -22.99 -9.59 10.67
N ASP A 390 -23.46 -10.77 10.26
CA ASP A 390 -24.86 -11.16 10.39
C ASP A 390 -25.11 -11.71 11.80
N GLY A 391 -25.43 -10.84 12.77
CA GLY A 391 -25.75 -11.21 14.15
C GLY A 391 -25.05 -10.35 15.21
N ASP A 392 -25.29 -10.65 16.50
CA ASP A 392 -24.59 -10.01 17.61
C ASP A 392 -23.11 -10.43 17.59
N TRP A 393 -22.19 -9.47 17.45
CA TRP A 393 -20.75 -9.70 17.54
C TRP A 393 -20.39 -10.26 18.91
N GLN A 394 -19.90 -11.50 18.96
CA GLN A 394 -19.58 -12.20 20.22
C GLN A 394 -18.14 -11.98 20.69
N GLY A 395 -17.35 -11.17 19.99
CA GLY A 395 -15.92 -11.05 20.25
C GLY A 395 -15.14 -12.31 19.87
N ALA A 396 -13.83 -12.16 19.71
CA ALA A 396 -12.90 -13.27 19.53
C ALA A 396 -12.43 -13.82 20.88
#